data_AF-A0A1E1XCP5-F1
#
_entry.id   AF-A0A1E1XCP5-F1
#
_cell.length_a   1.000
_cell.length_b   1.000
_cell.length_c   1.000
_cell.angle_alpha   90.00
_cell.angle_beta   90.00
_cell.angle_gamma   90.00
#
_symmetry.space_group_name_H-M   'P 1'
#
loop_
_entity.id
_entity.type
_entity.pdbx_description
1 polymer ?
#
loop_
_entity_poly.entity_id
_entity_poly.type
_entity_poly.pdbx_seq_one_letter_code
_entity_poly.pdbx_strand_id
1 'polypeptide(L)'
;MGGCIGTRNSRPSSGIESTDETNLQQTVSIGKNQPLRHEKPRWKSDVPLMEGQLRSKRDEFWDTAPAFEGRKEIWDALKAAAYAAETNDFTLAQAIIDGANISLPNGTLLDCYDELGNRYQLPVYCLSAPGNLVEDASDAESPSPESEPCAGHEILLKLRLSTTGKDTKMAVRTGETILAAKRRLEDLEGIPANHQRWFFGGKLLSDRTRVDEAKLQMGFVVQVAVATPS
;
A
#
# COMPACT_ATOMS: atom_id res chain seq x y z
N MET A 1 48.84 -34.92 -59.08
CA MET A 1 48.74 -34.35 -57.72
C MET A 1 47.30 -33.90 -57.56
N GLY A 2 46.39 -34.54 -56.79
CA GLY A 2 46.54 -35.47 -55.65
C GLY A 2 46.85 -34.70 -54.36
N GLY A 3 46.10 -34.76 -53.25
CA GLY A 3 44.79 -35.42 -53.00
C GLY A 3 44.70 -36.10 -51.61
N CYS A 4 44.03 -35.48 -50.63
CA CYS A 4 43.66 -35.99 -49.29
C CYS A 4 42.81 -34.90 -48.58
N ILE A 5 41.67 -35.08 -47.87
CA ILE A 5 41.08 -36.14 -47.01
C ILE A 5 41.69 -36.21 -45.60
N GLY A 6 40.84 -35.99 -44.58
CA GLY A 6 41.20 -35.66 -43.19
C GLY A 6 41.52 -36.83 -42.25
N THR A 7 41.43 -36.58 -40.93
CA THR A 7 40.85 -37.49 -39.90
C THR A 7 40.90 -36.92 -38.47
N ARG A 8 40.15 -37.54 -37.54
CA ARG A 8 39.93 -37.15 -36.12
C ARG A 8 40.88 -37.86 -35.12
N ASN A 9 41.10 -37.23 -33.96
CA ASN A 9 41.11 -37.75 -32.57
C ASN A 9 41.37 -36.56 -31.60
N SER A 10 41.18 -36.56 -30.26
CA SER A 10 40.65 -37.49 -29.23
C SER A 10 39.97 -36.63 -28.12
N ARG A 11 38.95 -37.06 -27.34
CA ARG A 11 38.89 -37.94 -26.13
C ARG A 11 39.76 -37.50 -24.92
N PRO A 12 39.34 -37.76 -23.64
CA PRO A 12 38.07 -37.39 -22.97
C PRO A 12 38.19 -37.07 -21.43
N SER A 13 37.21 -36.40 -20.82
CA SER A 13 36.74 -36.61 -19.41
C SER A 13 35.56 -35.66 -19.08
N SER A 14 34.48 -36.10 -18.43
CA SER A 14 34.28 -36.21 -16.96
C SER A 14 34.43 -34.85 -16.26
N GLY A 15 33.44 -34.26 -15.57
CA GLY A 15 32.05 -34.60 -15.23
C GLY A 15 31.55 -33.64 -14.12
N ILE A 16 30.33 -33.81 -13.58
CA ILE A 16 29.83 -33.19 -12.31
C ILE A 16 29.59 -31.65 -12.42
N GLU A 17 28.36 -31.18 -12.66
CA GLU A 17 27.32 -30.78 -11.67
C GLU A 17 27.53 -29.41 -10.97
N SER A 18 26.44 -28.62 -10.92
CA SER A 18 26.16 -27.54 -9.95
C SER A 18 27.06 -26.29 -9.96
N THR A 19 26.68 -25.12 -9.44
CA THR A 19 25.39 -24.41 -9.22
C THR A 19 25.78 -22.95 -8.90
N ASP A 20 24.96 -21.97 -9.32
CA ASP A 20 25.08 -20.53 -9.02
C ASP A 20 26.36 -19.79 -9.48
N GLU A 21 26.15 -18.62 -10.10
CA GLU A 21 26.51 -17.34 -9.49
C GLU A 21 25.94 -16.22 -10.37
N THR A 22 24.97 -15.52 -9.80
CA THR A 22 24.22 -14.46 -10.45
C THR A 22 25.09 -13.22 -10.63
N ASN A 23 25.67 -12.99 -11.82
CA ASN A 23 26.32 -11.71 -12.14
C ASN A 23 25.70 -11.02 -13.36
N LEU A 24 24.67 -10.21 -13.08
CA LEU A 24 24.18 -9.19 -13.99
C LEU A 24 25.23 -8.09 -14.14
N GLN A 25 26.25 -8.34 -14.99
CA GLN A 25 27.18 -7.31 -15.42
C GLN A 25 26.46 -6.35 -16.38
N GLN A 26 25.57 -5.52 -15.84
CA GLN A 26 24.83 -4.49 -16.55
C GLN A 26 25.83 -3.44 -17.05
N THR A 27 26.25 -3.59 -18.30
CA THR A 27 27.18 -2.68 -18.99
C THR A 27 26.54 -1.30 -19.13
N VAL A 28 26.79 -0.42 -18.16
CA VAL A 28 26.29 0.96 -18.15
C VAL A 28 26.88 1.69 -19.36
N SER A 29 26.07 1.81 -20.40
CA SER A 29 26.43 2.49 -21.65
C SER A 29 26.33 4.00 -21.43
N ILE A 30 27.36 4.59 -20.83
CA ILE A 30 27.56 6.04 -20.77
C ILE A 30 27.52 6.58 -22.21
N GLY A 31 26.51 7.39 -22.53
CA GLY A 31 26.34 7.98 -23.87
C GLY A 31 24.90 8.10 -24.39
N LYS A 32 23.89 7.59 -23.68
CA LYS A 32 22.47 7.77 -24.05
C LYS A 32 21.63 8.08 -22.80
N ASN A 33 21.43 9.37 -22.51
CA ASN A 33 20.36 9.78 -21.60
C ASN A 33 19.04 9.27 -22.17
N GLN A 34 18.25 8.55 -21.37
CA GLN A 34 16.97 8.01 -21.82
C GLN A 34 15.84 8.88 -21.26
N PRO A 35 14.83 9.25 -22.08
CA PRO A 35 13.67 9.95 -21.57
C PRO A 35 12.99 9.10 -20.47
N LEU A 36 12.48 9.79 -19.44
CA LEU A 36 11.70 9.20 -18.35
C LEU A 36 10.67 8.18 -18.90
N ARG A 37 10.82 6.92 -18.50
CA ARG A 37 9.89 5.84 -18.86
C ARG A 37 8.62 5.98 -18.02
N HIS A 38 7.47 5.80 -18.65
CA HIS A 38 6.15 5.88 -18.00
C HIS A 38 5.84 4.66 -17.08
N GLU A 39 6.85 3.88 -16.71
CA GLU A 39 6.73 2.57 -16.07
C GLU A 39 7.02 2.69 -14.57
N LYS A 40 5.94 2.73 -13.77
CA LYS A 40 6.02 2.76 -12.31
C LYS A 40 6.68 1.48 -11.77
N PRO A 41 7.73 1.57 -10.94
CA PRO A 41 8.43 0.38 -10.43
C PRO A 41 7.50 -0.46 -9.53
N ARG A 42 7.13 -1.66 -9.99
CA ARG A 42 6.33 -2.60 -9.20
C ARG A 42 7.22 -3.26 -8.14
N TRP A 43 6.99 -2.93 -6.88
CA TRP A 43 7.69 -3.56 -5.75
C TRP A 43 6.70 -4.06 -4.70
N LYS A 44 7.18 -4.86 -3.76
CA LYS A 44 6.44 -5.36 -2.60
C LYS A 44 7.31 -5.17 -1.36
N SER A 45 6.71 -4.74 -0.26
CA SER A 45 7.38 -4.72 1.03
C SER A 45 7.43 -6.14 1.61
N ASP A 46 8.54 -6.47 2.28
CA ASP A 46 8.75 -7.78 2.92
C ASP A 46 7.83 -7.97 4.13
N VAL A 47 7.62 -6.89 4.88
CA VAL A 47 6.60 -6.75 5.94
C VAL A 47 5.39 -6.01 5.36
N PRO A 48 4.14 -6.40 5.67
CA PRO A 48 2.95 -5.63 5.28
C PRO A 48 3.02 -4.22 5.88
N LEU A 49 3.06 -3.20 5.01
CA LEU A 49 3.17 -1.80 5.40
C LEU A 49 1.82 -1.11 5.22
N MET A 50 1.33 -0.44 6.26
CA MET A 50 0.18 0.46 6.16
C MET A 50 0.58 1.73 5.39
N GLU A 51 -0.36 2.34 4.68
CA GLU A 51 -0.08 3.55 3.91
C GLU A 51 0.48 4.70 4.77
N GLY A 52 -0.06 4.93 5.97
CA GLY A 52 0.47 5.94 6.89
C GLY A 52 1.94 5.74 7.24
N GLN A 53 2.38 4.49 7.46
CA GLN A 53 3.79 4.17 7.74
C GLN A 53 4.68 4.39 6.51
N LEU A 54 4.18 4.06 5.31
CA LEU A 54 4.86 4.36 4.04
C LEU A 54 4.99 5.87 3.84
N ARG A 55 3.92 6.64 4.09
CA ARG A 55 3.82 8.09 3.93
C ARG A 55 4.79 8.80 4.88
N SER A 56 4.84 8.41 6.17
CA SER A 56 5.82 8.92 7.14
C SER A 56 7.26 8.58 6.76
N LYS A 57 7.52 7.35 6.31
CA LYS A 57 8.89 6.95 5.93
C LYS A 57 9.38 7.61 4.64
N ARG A 58 8.46 7.91 3.72
CA ARG A 58 8.71 8.75 2.54
C ARG A 58 9.04 10.19 2.95
N ASP A 59 8.30 10.77 3.91
CA ASP A 59 8.52 12.13 4.36
C ASP A 59 9.86 12.29 5.12
N GLU A 60 10.15 11.39 6.06
CA GLU A 60 11.44 11.29 6.76
C GLU A 60 12.62 11.15 5.79
N PHE A 61 12.45 10.37 4.71
CA PHE A 61 13.45 10.30 3.63
C PHE A 61 13.58 11.63 2.88
N TRP A 62 12.50 12.31 2.51
CA TRP A 62 12.58 13.59 1.79
C TRP A 62 13.07 14.77 2.63
N ASP A 63 12.90 14.74 3.95
CA ASP A 63 13.47 15.72 4.88
C ASP A 63 14.99 15.53 5.04
N THR A 64 15.44 14.27 5.14
CA THR A 64 16.86 13.93 5.38
C THR A 64 17.70 13.80 4.11
N ALA A 65 17.12 13.46 2.95
CA ALA A 65 17.81 13.34 1.67
C ALA A 65 18.65 14.57 1.28
N PRO A 66 18.15 15.83 1.33
CA PRO A 66 18.95 17.01 1.01
C PRO A 66 20.07 17.32 2.03
N ALA A 67 20.11 16.63 3.17
CA ALA A 67 21.20 16.73 4.16
C ALA A 67 22.30 15.66 3.96
N PHE A 68 22.04 14.61 3.17
CA PHE A 68 22.94 13.46 3.05
C PHE A 68 23.93 13.58 1.88
N GLU A 69 23.48 13.98 0.68
CA GLU A 69 24.36 14.12 -0.49
C GLU A 69 23.75 15.03 -1.58
N GLY A 70 24.58 15.74 -2.35
CA GLY A 70 24.16 16.52 -3.52
C GLY A 70 23.53 17.90 -3.25
N ARG A 71 22.99 18.55 -4.28
CA ARG A 71 22.30 19.84 -4.19
C ARG A 71 20.83 19.63 -3.81
N LYS A 72 20.33 20.47 -2.88
CA LYS A 72 18.89 20.50 -2.53
C LYS A 72 17.99 20.76 -3.74
N GLU A 73 18.44 21.58 -4.70
CA GLU A 73 17.71 21.89 -5.93
C GLU A 73 17.38 20.64 -6.75
N ILE A 74 18.33 19.71 -6.85
CA ILE A 74 18.15 18.44 -7.57
C ILE A 74 17.19 17.52 -6.80
N TRP A 75 17.28 17.46 -5.46
CA TRP A 75 16.31 16.73 -4.64
C TRP A 75 14.89 17.29 -4.76
N ASP A 76 14.73 18.61 -4.80
CA ASP A 76 13.42 19.27 -4.98
C ASP A 76 12.82 18.95 -6.36
N ALA A 77 13.63 19.06 -7.42
CA ALA A 77 13.26 18.65 -8.77
C ALA A 77 12.89 17.16 -8.85
N LEU A 78 13.66 16.28 -8.21
CA LEU A 78 13.36 14.85 -8.15
C LEU A 78 12.05 14.55 -7.38
N LYS A 79 11.75 15.31 -6.32
CA LYS A 79 10.49 15.21 -5.58
C LYS A 79 9.30 15.65 -6.43
N ALA A 80 9.43 16.77 -7.15
CA ALA A 80 8.41 17.28 -8.05
C ALA A 80 8.18 16.35 -9.26
N ALA A 81 9.25 15.80 -9.85
CA ALA A 81 9.18 14.83 -10.94
C ALA A 81 8.55 13.51 -10.49
N ALA A 82 8.85 13.04 -9.27
CA ALA A 82 8.20 11.87 -8.68
C ALA A 82 6.69 12.10 -8.49
N TYR A 83 6.28 13.25 -7.96
CA TYR A 83 4.86 13.60 -7.79
C TYR A 83 4.12 13.70 -9.13
N ALA A 84 4.73 14.31 -10.15
CA ALA A 84 4.18 14.35 -11.51
C ALA A 84 4.09 12.94 -12.13
N ALA A 85 5.04 12.04 -11.85
CA ALA A 85 4.94 10.64 -12.24
C ALA A 85 3.82 9.89 -11.47
N GLU A 86 3.54 10.23 -10.20
CA GLU A 86 2.41 9.70 -9.45
C GLU A 86 1.07 10.06 -10.12
N THR A 87 0.87 11.34 -10.50
CA THR A 87 -0.33 11.82 -11.20
C THR A 87 -0.44 11.36 -12.66
N ASN A 88 0.58 10.66 -13.18
CA ASN A 88 0.74 10.22 -14.57
C ASN A 88 1.02 11.36 -15.57
N ASP A 89 1.42 12.54 -15.10
CA ASP A 89 1.92 13.64 -15.92
C ASP A 89 3.42 13.46 -16.20
N PHE A 90 3.73 12.49 -17.07
CA PHE A 90 5.09 12.22 -17.50
C PHE A 90 5.70 13.37 -18.33
N THR A 91 4.87 14.22 -18.92
CA THR A 91 5.28 15.43 -19.64
C THR A 91 5.87 16.47 -18.69
N LEU A 92 5.17 16.78 -17.60
CA LEU A 92 5.66 17.65 -16.54
C LEU A 92 6.87 17.04 -15.84
N ALA A 93 6.82 15.74 -15.52
CA ALA A 93 7.96 15.05 -14.91
C ALA A 93 9.23 15.13 -15.79
N GLN A 94 9.11 14.92 -17.11
CA GLN A 94 10.24 15.08 -18.04
C GLN A 94 10.75 16.53 -18.07
N ALA A 95 9.84 17.52 -18.11
CA ALA A 95 10.22 18.93 -18.15
C ALA A 95 10.97 19.37 -16.87
N ILE A 96 10.64 18.79 -15.72
CA ILE A 96 11.36 19.02 -14.45
C ILE A 96 12.75 18.38 -14.48
N ILE A 97 12.87 17.15 -15.00
CA ILE A 97 14.16 16.44 -15.13
C ILE A 97 15.09 17.16 -16.12
N ASP A 98 14.59 17.56 -17.28
CA ASP A 98 15.32 18.30 -18.30
C ASP A 98 15.73 19.70 -17.80
N GLY A 99 14.78 20.44 -17.19
CA GLY A 99 15.05 21.77 -16.62
C GLY A 99 16.02 21.77 -15.42
N ALA A 100 16.19 20.63 -14.75
CA ALA A 100 17.19 20.43 -13.69
C ALA A 100 18.49 19.79 -14.21
N ASN A 101 18.66 19.63 -15.53
CA ASN A 101 19.83 19.00 -16.18
C ASN A 101 20.10 17.54 -15.73
N ILE A 102 19.06 16.83 -15.25
CA ILE A 102 19.19 15.48 -14.69
C ILE A 102 19.22 14.43 -15.80
N SER A 103 20.25 13.58 -15.77
CA SER A 103 20.42 12.44 -16.67
C SER A 103 19.93 11.13 -16.04
N LEU A 104 19.14 10.37 -16.80
CA LEU A 104 18.58 9.07 -16.45
C LEU A 104 19.20 7.97 -17.35
N PRO A 105 20.25 7.24 -16.91
CA PRO A 105 20.87 6.20 -17.73
C PRO A 105 19.93 5.02 -18.01
N ASN A 106 19.02 4.72 -17.08
CA ASN A 106 18.02 3.66 -17.19
C ASN A 106 16.62 4.18 -17.58
N GLY A 107 16.45 5.49 -17.75
CA GLY A 107 15.14 6.13 -17.95
C GLY A 107 14.21 6.03 -16.73
N THR A 108 14.72 5.73 -15.54
CA THR A 108 13.96 5.60 -14.29
C THR A 108 14.48 6.56 -13.24
N LEU A 109 13.58 7.11 -12.42
CA LEU A 109 13.93 8.02 -11.32
C LEU A 109 14.70 7.35 -10.17
N LEU A 110 14.98 6.04 -10.25
CA LEU A 110 15.68 5.26 -9.21
C LEU A 110 17.16 5.64 -9.09
N ASP A 111 17.82 5.91 -10.23
CA ASP A 111 19.24 6.26 -10.31
C ASP A 111 19.38 7.47 -11.25
N CYS A 112 19.44 8.66 -10.65
CA CYS A 112 19.52 9.94 -11.35
C CYS A 112 20.93 10.53 -11.23
N TYR A 113 21.39 11.24 -12.26
CA TYR A 113 22.71 11.87 -12.28
C TYR A 113 22.57 13.36 -12.61
N ASP A 114 23.25 14.20 -11.85
CA ASP A 114 23.34 15.65 -12.06
C ASP A 114 24.48 16.00 -13.04
N GLU A 115 24.51 17.23 -13.55
CA GLU A 115 25.49 17.69 -14.53
C GLU A 115 26.95 17.63 -14.01
N LEU A 116 27.14 17.70 -12.70
CA LEU A 116 28.44 17.56 -12.04
C LEU A 116 28.83 16.08 -11.79
N GLY A 117 28.00 15.13 -12.21
CA GLY A 117 28.21 13.69 -11.99
C GLY A 117 27.79 13.18 -10.60
N ASN A 118 27.14 14.02 -9.78
CA ASN A 118 26.56 13.58 -8.50
C ASN A 118 25.44 12.57 -8.76
N ARG A 119 25.42 11.47 -8.01
CA ARG A 119 24.46 10.37 -8.20
C ARG A 119 23.41 10.36 -7.08
N TYR A 120 22.15 10.46 -7.46
CA TYR A 120 20.99 10.49 -6.57
C TYR A 120 20.25 9.16 -6.70
N GLN A 121 20.16 8.42 -5.60
CA GLN A 121 19.44 7.15 -5.56
C GLN A 121 18.12 7.32 -4.82
N LEU A 122 17.01 7.03 -5.51
CA LEU A 122 15.67 7.11 -4.93
C LEU A 122 15.18 5.70 -4.62
N PRO A 123 14.76 5.42 -3.37
CA PRO A 123 14.11 4.16 -3.04
C PRO A 123 12.80 3.98 -3.82
N VAL A 124 12.50 2.74 -4.22
CA VAL A 124 11.23 2.38 -4.89
C VAL A 124 9.99 2.85 -4.13
N TYR A 125 10.07 2.93 -2.79
CA TYR A 125 8.98 3.39 -1.91
C TYR A 125 8.68 4.89 -2.00
N CYS A 126 9.60 5.71 -2.53
CA CYS A 126 9.35 7.13 -2.80
C CYS A 126 8.65 7.35 -4.15
N LEU A 127 8.75 6.40 -5.08
CA LEU A 127 8.28 6.52 -6.46
C LEU A 127 6.99 5.75 -6.76
N SER A 128 6.62 4.78 -5.93
CA SER A 128 5.40 3.98 -6.09
C SER A 128 5.00 3.34 -4.77
N ALA A 129 3.69 3.17 -4.56
CA ALA A 129 3.19 2.31 -3.49
C ALA A 129 3.56 0.83 -3.74
N PRO A 130 3.82 0.02 -2.69
CA PRO A 130 4.03 -1.41 -2.84
C PRO A 130 2.73 -2.10 -3.24
N GLY A 131 2.80 -3.19 -4.01
CA GLY A 131 1.62 -4.01 -4.34
C GLY A 131 0.99 -4.74 -3.14
N ASN A 132 1.63 -4.69 -1.97
CA ASN A 132 1.13 -5.16 -0.68
C ASN A 132 0.72 -3.99 0.25
N LEU A 133 0.32 -2.86 -0.32
CA LEU A 133 -0.25 -1.77 0.46
C LEU A 133 -1.55 -2.26 1.11
N VAL A 134 -1.60 -2.25 2.44
CA VAL A 134 -2.89 -2.36 3.13
C VAL A 134 -3.53 -0.98 3.00
N GLU A 135 -4.52 -0.87 2.10
CA GLU A 135 -5.49 0.23 2.07
C GLU A 135 -6.20 0.25 3.43
N ASP A 136 -5.68 1.07 4.33
CA ASP A 136 -6.44 1.54 5.48
C ASP A 136 -7.54 2.45 4.92
N ALA A 137 -8.79 2.22 5.30
CA ALA A 137 -9.97 2.86 4.71
C ALA A 137 -10.15 4.31 5.20
N SER A 138 -9.12 5.12 4.97
CA SER A 138 -8.86 6.42 5.60
C SER A 138 -8.32 7.47 4.61
N ASP A 139 -8.63 7.36 3.31
CA ASP A 139 -8.47 8.48 2.36
C ASP A 139 -9.82 8.86 1.72
N ALA A 140 -10.58 9.59 2.53
CA ALA A 140 -11.61 10.50 2.07
C ALA A 140 -11.77 11.66 3.06
N GLU A 141 -10.69 12.41 3.34
CA GLU A 141 -10.73 13.82 3.76
C GLU A 141 -9.30 14.38 3.86
N SER A 142 -8.93 15.32 2.98
CA SER A 142 -7.77 16.18 3.23
C SER A 142 -8.14 17.20 4.31
N PRO A 143 -7.46 17.26 5.47
CA PRO A 143 -7.82 18.21 6.51
C PRO A 143 -7.44 19.63 6.10
N SER A 144 -8.42 20.37 5.59
CA SER A 144 -8.48 21.82 5.81
C SER A 144 -8.53 22.05 7.33
N PRO A 145 -7.79 23.01 7.90
CA PRO A 145 -7.52 23.04 9.34
C PRO A 145 -8.67 23.63 10.19
N GLU A 146 -9.91 23.16 9.99
CA GLU A 146 -11.05 23.50 10.86
C GLU A 146 -12.23 22.49 10.75
N SER A 147 -12.07 21.26 11.26
CA SER A 147 -13.14 20.38 11.80
C SER A 147 -12.56 19.05 12.31
N GLU A 148 -13.08 18.53 13.43
CA GLU A 148 -12.58 17.31 14.08
C GLU A 148 -13.05 16.01 13.38
N PRO A 149 -12.15 15.10 12.96
CA PRO A 149 -12.56 13.80 12.41
C PRO A 149 -12.89 12.81 13.53
N CYS A 150 -14.10 12.90 14.08
CA CYS A 150 -14.64 11.95 15.08
C CYS A 150 -15.13 10.62 14.45
N ALA A 151 -14.50 10.19 13.34
CA ALA A 151 -15.01 9.14 12.45
C ALA A 151 -14.33 7.78 12.71
N GLY A 152 -14.94 6.94 13.54
CA GLY A 152 -14.52 5.55 13.72
C GLY A 152 -14.77 4.67 12.48
N HIS A 153 -13.92 3.66 12.28
CA HIS A 153 -13.99 2.73 11.14
C HIS A 153 -15.34 2.00 11.06
N GLU A 154 -15.86 1.79 9.85
CA GLU A 154 -17.11 1.05 9.63
C GLU A 154 -16.86 -0.46 9.54
N ILE A 155 -17.33 -1.21 10.54
CA ILE A 155 -17.21 -2.67 10.65
C ILE A 155 -18.53 -3.36 10.29
N LEU A 156 -18.42 -4.51 9.63
CA LEU A 156 -19.56 -5.34 9.29
C LEU A 156 -19.84 -6.35 10.44
N LEU A 157 -20.90 -6.08 11.20
CA LEU A 157 -21.42 -6.98 12.23
C LEU A 157 -22.35 -8.04 11.64
N LYS A 158 -22.20 -9.27 12.10
CA LYS A 158 -23.08 -10.39 11.79
C LYS A 158 -23.95 -10.69 13.01
N LEU A 159 -25.25 -10.48 12.90
CA LEU A 159 -26.21 -10.64 14.00
C LEU A 159 -27.03 -11.91 13.81
N ARG A 160 -26.94 -12.81 14.79
CA ARG A 160 -27.72 -14.05 14.82
C ARG A 160 -28.99 -13.82 15.62
N LEU A 161 -30.10 -13.65 14.92
CA LEU A 161 -31.42 -13.42 15.52
C LEU A 161 -31.99 -14.74 16.04
N SER A 162 -32.24 -14.85 17.35
CA SER A 162 -32.85 -16.04 17.95
C SER A 162 -34.30 -16.26 17.49
N THR A 163 -35.01 -15.20 17.08
CA THR A 163 -36.40 -15.27 16.58
C THR A 163 -36.50 -15.94 15.22
N THR A 164 -35.57 -15.60 14.32
CA THR A 164 -35.61 -16.00 12.91
C THR A 164 -34.65 -17.16 12.62
N GLY A 165 -33.70 -17.43 13.52
CA GLY A 165 -32.60 -18.38 13.32
C GLY A 165 -31.59 -17.96 12.24
N LYS A 166 -31.74 -16.77 11.67
CA LYS A 166 -30.96 -16.26 10.54
C LYS A 166 -29.85 -15.32 11.00
N ASP A 167 -28.82 -15.25 10.16
CA ASP A 167 -27.70 -14.33 10.30
C ASP A 167 -27.94 -13.07 9.46
N THR A 168 -28.38 -11.98 10.08
CA THR A 168 -28.54 -10.67 9.44
C THR A 168 -27.21 -9.90 9.52
N LYS A 169 -26.82 -9.21 8.44
CA LYS A 169 -25.58 -8.42 8.37
C LYS A 169 -25.92 -6.94 8.41
N MET A 170 -25.19 -6.15 9.21
CA MET A 170 -25.23 -4.69 9.15
C MET A 170 -23.83 -4.10 9.24
N ALA A 171 -23.66 -2.90 8.69
CA ALA A 171 -22.48 -2.08 8.89
C ALA A 171 -22.73 -1.10 10.07
N VAL A 172 -21.77 -0.95 10.97
CA VAL A 172 -21.77 0.04 12.07
C VAL A 172 -20.36 0.60 12.27
N ARG A 173 -20.22 1.79 12.85
CA ARG A 173 -18.88 2.38 13.10
C ARG A 173 -18.38 2.03 14.49
N THR A 174 -17.06 1.91 14.68
CA THR A 174 -16.46 1.60 16.00
C THR A 174 -16.80 2.65 17.07
N GLY A 175 -16.96 3.92 16.67
CA GLY A 175 -17.39 5.01 17.54
C GLY A 175 -18.88 5.00 17.91
N GLU A 176 -19.71 4.21 17.22
CA GLU A 176 -21.15 4.14 17.50
C GLU A 176 -21.45 3.41 18.81
N THR A 177 -22.61 3.72 19.39
CA THR A 177 -23.15 2.99 20.54
C THR A 177 -23.93 1.77 20.08
N ILE A 178 -24.02 0.76 20.95
CA ILE A 178 -24.90 -0.40 20.74
C ILE A 178 -26.37 0.06 20.61
N LEU A 179 -26.77 1.18 21.22
CA LEU A 179 -28.09 1.80 20.99
C LEU A 179 -28.33 2.17 19.52
N ALA A 180 -27.37 2.82 18.87
CA ALA A 180 -27.47 3.17 17.45
C ALA A 180 -27.54 1.91 16.56
N ALA A 181 -26.72 0.90 16.88
CA ALA A 181 -26.75 -0.40 16.20
C ALA A 181 -28.10 -1.15 16.38
N LYS A 182 -28.70 -1.09 17.58
CA LYS A 182 -30.06 -1.61 17.85
C LYS A 182 -31.13 -0.90 17.03
N ARG A 183 -31.09 0.44 16.96
CA ARG A 183 -32.03 1.24 16.16
C ARG A 183 -31.88 0.96 14.66
N ARG A 184 -30.67 0.67 14.20
CA ARG A 184 -30.39 0.24 12.82
C ARG A 184 -30.92 -1.18 12.54
N LEU A 185 -30.96 -2.07 13.54
CA LEU A 185 -31.62 -3.39 13.45
C LEU A 185 -33.15 -3.28 13.47
N GLU A 186 -33.70 -2.29 14.19
CA GLU A 186 -35.14 -1.99 14.23
C GLU A 186 -35.66 -1.58 12.84
N ASP A 187 -34.90 -0.77 12.10
CA ASP A 187 -35.21 -0.38 10.72
C ASP A 187 -35.13 -1.57 9.73
N LEU A 188 -34.14 -2.45 9.90
CA LEU A 188 -33.90 -3.60 9.02
C LEU A 188 -34.84 -4.80 9.24
N GLU A 189 -35.15 -5.15 10.49
CA GLU A 189 -35.91 -6.36 10.86
C GLU A 189 -37.25 -6.05 11.55
N GLY A 190 -37.58 -4.78 11.81
CA GLY A 190 -38.81 -4.38 12.49
C GLY A 190 -38.86 -4.67 13.99
N ILE A 191 -37.72 -5.04 14.62
CA ILE A 191 -37.66 -5.45 16.02
C ILE A 191 -37.35 -4.24 16.90
N PRO A 192 -38.22 -3.82 17.85
CA PRO A 192 -37.97 -2.64 18.66
C PRO A 192 -36.73 -2.79 19.54
N ALA A 193 -35.88 -1.76 19.60
CA ALA A 193 -34.61 -1.75 20.31
C ALA A 193 -34.71 -2.17 21.80
N ASN A 194 -35.86 -1.91 22.43
CA ASN A 194 -36.16 -2.28 23.81
C ASN A 194 -36.35 -3.80 24.01
N HIS A 195 -36.79 -4.52 22.97
CA HIS A 195 -36.90 -5.99 23.00
C HIS A 195 -35.59 -6.69 22.57
N GLN A 196 -34.64 -5.98 21.96
CA GLN A 196 -33.37 -6.54 21.51
C GLN A 196 -32.35 -6.68 22.66
N ARG A 197 -32.01 -7.93 23.02
CA ARG A 197 -30.90 -8.26 23.93
C ARG A 197 -29.73 -8.81 23.13
N TRP A 198 -28.64 -8.04 23.07
CA TRP A 198 -27.45 -8.37 22.29
C TRP A 198 -26.44 -9.07 23.20
N PHE A 199 -25.93 -10.22 22.79
CA PHE A 199 -24.95 -11.02 23.51
C PHE A 199 -23.70 -11.23 22.66
N PHE A 200 -22.54 -11.02 23.26
CA PHE A 200 -21.24 -11.20 22.61
C PHE A 200 -20.26 -11.89 23.57
N GLY A 201 -19.69 -13.03 23.15
CA GLY A 201 -18.78 -13.82 24.00
C GLY A 201 -19.38 -14.25 25.34
N GLY A 202 -20.71 -14.40 25.43
CA GLY A 202 -21.43 -14.67 26.68
C GLY A 202 -21.75 -13.44 27.55
N LYS A 203 -21.27 -12.24 27.20
CA LYS A 203 -21.58 -10.98 27.88
C LYS A 203 -22.78 -10.29 27.21
N LEU A 204 -23.71 -9.79 28.01
CA LEU A 204 -24.79 -8.90 27.53
C LEU A 204 -24.21 -7.52 27.18
N LEU A 205 -24.57 -6.98 26.01
CA LEU A 205 -24.21 -5.64 25.57
C LEU A 205 -25.33 -4.64 25.91
N SER A 206 -24.98 -3.61 26.66
CA SER A 206 -25.87 -2.51 27.06
C SER A 206 -25.92 -1.42 25.99
N ASP A 207 -27.00 -0.64 25.96
CA ASP A 207 -27.19 0.52 25.09
C ASP A 207 -26.07 1.57 25.19
N ARG A 208 -25.54 1.81 26.40
CA ARG A 208 -24.43 2.74 26.67
C ARG A 208 -23.05 2.25 26.21
N THR A 209 -22.89 0.95 26.00
CA THR A 209 -21.62 0.38 25.55
C THR A 209 -21.38 0.82 24.09
N ARG A 210 -20.12 1.12 23.75
CA ARG A 210 -19.69 1.42 22.37
C ARG A 210 -19.27 0.14 21.65
N VAL A 211 -19.31 0.17 20.32
CA VAL A 211 -18.86 -0.94 19.48
C VAL A 211 -17.40 -1.30 19.77
N ASP A 212 -16.55 -0.27 19.92
CA ASP A 212 -15.15 -0.39 20.37
C ASP A 212 -15.02 -1.04 21.77
N GLU A 213 -15.73 -0.52 22.78
CA GLU A 213 -15.71 -1.04 24.16
C GLU A 213 -16.22 -2.49 24.26
N ALA A 214 -17.14 -2.88 23.37
CA ALA A 214 -17.64 -4.24 23.25
C ALA A 214 -16.63 -5.22 22.63
N LYS A 215 -15.46 -4.74 22.17
CA LYS A 215 -14.45 -5.50 21.40
C LYS A 215 -15.04 -6.19 20.17
N LEU A 216 -16.02 -5.56 19.54
CA LEU A 216 -16.62 -6.04 18.32
C LEU A 216 -15.69 -5.71 17.14
N GLN A 217 -15.22 -6.74 16.44
CA GLN A 217 -14.45 -6.57 15.20
C GLN A 217 -15.26 -7.03 13.99
N MET A 218 -14.83 -6.63 12.80
CA MET A 218 -15.43 -7.05 11.54
C MET A 218 -15.54 -8.58 11.44
N GLY A 219 -16.73 -9.08 11.07
CA GLY A 219 -16.98 -10.52 10.89
C GLY A 219 -17.34 -11.30 12.16
N PHE A 220 -17.29 -10.70 13.35
CA PHE A 220 -17.77 -11.35 14.57
C PHE A 220 -19.29 -11.52 14.60
N VAL A 221 -19.73 -12.58 15.29
CA VAL A 221 -21.16 -12.91 15.46
C VAL A 221 -21.67 -12.40 16.81
N VAL A 222 -22.64 -11.47 16.77
CA VAL A 222 -23.42 -11.02 17.93
C VAL A 222 -24.73 -11.79 17.96
N GLN A 223 -25.08 -12.39 19.08
CA GLN A 223 -26.33 -13.14 19.22
C GLN A 223 -27.43 -12.23 19.78
N VAL A 224 -28.53 -12.07 19.05
CA VAL A 224 -29.63 -11.16 19.41
C VAL A 224 -30.84 -11.99 19.82
N ALA A 225 -31.10 -12.04 21.12
CA ALA A 225 -32.34 -12.58 21.64
C ALA A 225 -33.40 -11.48 21.67
N VAL A 226 -34.58 -11.76 21.12
CA VAL A 226 -35.74 -10.87 21.20
C VAL A 226 -36.58 -11.27 22.41
N ALA A 227 -36.85 -10.33 23.30
CA ALA A 227 -37.83 -10.50 24.35
C ALA A 227 -39.23 -10.53 23.74
N THR A 228 -39.83 -11.72 23.67
CA THR A 228 -41.26 -11.87 23.35
C THR A 228 -42.09 -11.30 24.51
N PRO A 229 -43.01 -10.36 24.27
CA PRO A 229 -44.04 -10.07 25.27
C PRO A 229 -44.90 -11.33 25.45
N SER A 230 -45.07 -11.73 26.71
CA SER A 230 -46.09 -12.71 27.13
C SER A 230 -47.41 -12.00 27.44
#